data_AF-A0A151X0N7-F1
#
_entry.id   AF-A0A151X0N7-F1
#
_cell.length_a   1.000
_cell.length_b   1.000
_cell.length_c   1.000
_cell.angle_alpha   90.00
_cell.angle_beta   90.00
_cell.angle_gamma   90.00
#
_symmetry.space_group_name_H-M   'P 1'
#
loop_
_entity.id
_entity.type
_entity.pdbx_description
1 polymer ?
#
loop_
_entity_poly.entity_id
_entity_poly.type
_entity_poly.pdbx_seq_one_letter_code
_entity_poly.pdbx_strand_id
1 'polypeptide(L)'
;MWIQISNDILTQLNIERSAVQCENRYKTILKRKMQSGKSNQQSGAKRTRVEFEEELNKIKAIDDSLEPEILQGPGKIIEKNKENIPKDCTGKKKKKMTVSETLLQIQKEKEEKREKRHNERLEVLRDFIKIFSTDNTTDNNSE
;
A
#
# COMPACT_ATOMS: atom_id res chain seq x y z
N MET A 1 -15.12 27.46 -8.37
CA MET A 1 -15.65 26.07 -8.49
C MET A 1 -17.12 25.97 -8.06
N TRP A 2 -17.47 26.16 -6.78
CA TRP A 2 -18.86 25.96 -6.31
C TRP A 2 -19.92 26.86 -6.97
N ILE A 3 -19.55 28.08 -7.36
CA ILE A 3 -20.41 28.97 -8.15
C ILE A 3 -20.73 28.36 -9.52
N GLN A 4 -19.74 27.75 -10.18
CA GLN A 4 -19.95 27.06 -11.46
C GLN A 4 -20.87 25.86 -11.28
N ILE A 5 -20.64 25.04 -10.26
CA ILE A 5 -21.50 23.88 -9.95
C ILE A 5 -22.94 24.32 -9.69
N SER A 6 -23.12 25.43 -8.97
CA SER A 6 -24.43 26.05 -8.73
C SER A 6 -25.12 26.45 -10.04
N ASN A 7 -24.39 27.09 -10.96
CA ASN A 7 -24.91 27.47 -12.27
C ASN A 7 -25.22 26.25 -13.15
N ASP A 8 -24.40 25.21 -13.08
CA ASP A 8 -24.59 23.97 -13.84
C ASP A 8 -25.83 23.22 -13.34
N ILE A 9 -26.06 23.17 -12.01
CA ILE A 9 -27.27 22.60 -11.42
C ILE A 9 -28.52 23.37 -11.87
N LEU A 10 -28.44 24.71 -11.90
CA LEU A 10 -29.52 25.53 -12.43
C LEU A 10 -29.78 25.24 -13.90
N THR A 11 -28.73 25.13 -14.72
CA THR A 11 -28.87 24.97 -16.18
C THR A 11 -29.32 23.55 -16.56
N GLN A 12 -28.79 22.52 -15.91
CA GLN A 12 -29.02 21.11 -16.27
C GLN A 12 -30.25 20.52 -15.59
N LEU A 13 -30.54 20.93 -14.36
CA LEU A 13 -31.62 20.35 -13.55
C LEU A 13 -32.75 21.34 -13.29
N ASN A 14 -32.58 22.62 -13.65
CA ASN A 14 -33.54 23.70 -13.40
C ASN A 14 -33.87 23.88 -11.91
N ILE A 15 -32.86 23.70 -11.05
CA ILE A 15 -32.99 23.83 -9.60
C ILE A 15 -32.09 24.96 -9.10
N GLU A 16 -32.66 25.93 -8.39
CA GLU A 16 -31.89 27.00 -7.76
C GLU A 16 -31.29 26.56 -6.42
N ARG A 17 -29.96 26.58 -6.36
CA ARG A 17 -29.17 26.39 -5.13
C ARG A 17 -28.01 27.35 -5.13
N SER A 18 -27.71 27.95 -3.98
CA SER A 18 -26.51 28.77 -3.81
C SER A 18 -25.26 27.91 -3.78
N ALA A 19 -24.11 28.47 -4.20
CA ALA A 19 -22.80 27.86 -4.08
C ALA A 19 -22.52 27.33 -2.66
N VAL A 20 -22.89 28.09 -1.62
CA VAL A 20 -22.70 27.70 -0.21
C VAL A 20 -23.56 26.48 0.15
N GLN A 21 -24.78 26.41 -0.39
CA GLN A 21 -25.66 25.26 -0.18
C GLN A 21 -25.11 24.00 -0.85
N CYS A 22 -24.57 24.14 -2.07
CA CYS A 22 -23.92 23.05 -2.80
C CYS A 22 -22.71 22.51 -2.02
N GLU A 23 -21.85 23.41 -1.53
CA GLU A 23 -20.67 23.04 -0.73
C GLU A 23 -21.06 22.31 0.57
N ASN A 24 -22.02 22.85 1.32
CA ASN A 24 -22.47 22.25 2.57
C ASN A 24 -23.11 20.88 2.35
N ARG A 25 -23.89 20.73 1.26
CA ARG A 25 -24.48 19.45 0.89
C ARG A 25 -23.40 18.44 0.55
N TYR A 26 -22.42 18.82 -0.25
CA TYR A 26 -21.28 17.95 -0.60
C TYR A 26 -20.53 17.48 0.65
N LYS A 27 -20.15 18.41 1.54
CA LYS A 27 -19.46 18.07 2.81
C LYS A 27 -20.26 17.08 3.65
N THR A 28 -21.59 17.24 3.71
CA THR A 28 -22.47 16.35 4.47
C THR A 28 -22.52 14.95 3.88
N ILE A 29 -22.66 14.84 2.55
CA ILE A 29 -22.65 13.55 1.83
C ILE A 29 -21.32 12.84 2.07
N LEU A 30 -20.20 13.56 1.95
CA LEU A 30 -18.86 13.01 2.15
C LEU A 30 -18.68 12.47 3.58
N LYS A 31 -19.08 13.23 4.60
CA LYS A 31 -19.02 12.79 6.00
C LYS A 31 -19.83 11.51 6.23
N ARG A 32 -21.06 11.44 5.70
CA ARG A 32 -21.93 10.25 5.83
C ARG A 32 -21.35 9.02 5.13
N LYS A 33 -20.78 9.20 3.93
CA LYS A 33 -20.07 8.14 3.21
C LYS A 33 -18.90 7.60 4.04
N MET A 34 -18.06 8.48 4.59
CA MET A 34 -16.92 8.06 5.40
C MET A 34 -17.35 7.32 6.66
N GLN A 35 -18.36 7.81 7.37
CA GLN A 35 -18.88 7.16 8.57
C GLN A 35 -19.40 5.76 8.28
N SER A 36 -20.19 5.63 7.21
CA SER A 36 -20.77 4.34 6.80
C SER A 36 -19.70 3.36 6.31
N GLY A 37 -18.70 3.86 5.57
CA GLY A 37 -17.55 3.06 5.14
C GLY A 37 -16.75 2.50 6.30
N LYS A 38 -16.47 3.31 7.33
CA LYS A 38 -15.80 2.85 8.56
C LYS A 38 -16.63 1.81 9.30
N SER A 39 -17.93 2.05 9.46
CA SER A 39 -18.82 1.10 10.12
C SER A 39 -18.91 -0.23 9.37
N ASN A 40 -18.95 -0.21 8.03
CA ASN A 40 -19.01 -1.42 7.21
C ASN A 40 -17.71 -2.22 7.20
N GLN A 41 -16.57 -1.62 7.59
CA GLN A 41 -15.28 -2.30 7.71
C GLN A 41 -15.07 -2.91 9.11
N GLN A 42 -15.91 -2.55 10.08
CA GLN A 42 -15.79 -3.05 11.45
C GLN A 42 -16.45 -4.44 11.57
N SER A 43 -15.70 -5.41 12.10
CA SER A 43 -16.21 -6.77 12.35
C SER A 43 -17.36 -6.74 13.36
N GLY A 44 -18.43 -7.48 13.08
CA GLY A 44 -19.64 -7.55 13.92
C GLY A 44 -20.64 -6.41 13.73
N ALA A 45 -20.32 -5.39 12.92
CA ALA A 45 -21.28 -4.33 12.58
C ALA A 45 -22.26 -4.78 11.49
N LYS A 46 -23.53 -4.34 11.59
CA LYS A 46 -24.51 -4.53 10.51
C LYS A 46 -24.13 -3.63 9.33
N ARG A 47 -24.11 -4.22 8.13
CA ARG A 47 -23.80 -3.46 6.91
C ARG A 47 -24.89 -2.41 6.68
N THR A 48 -24.48 -1.15 6.61
CA THR A 48 -25.33 -0.01 6.29
C THR A 48 -25.16 0.34 4.82
N ARG A 49 -26.28 0.48 4.09
CA ARG A 49 -26.26 0.93 2.69
C ARG A 49 -25.85 2.39 2.62
N VAL A 50 -24.88 2.72 1.77
CA VAL A 50 -24.47 4.09 1.51
C VAL A 50 -25.24 4.60 0.30
N GLU A 51 -25.92 5.74 0.45
CA GLU A 51 -26.60 6.38 -0.68
C GLU A 51 -25.59 6.83 -1.74
N PHE A 52 -25.91 6.58 -3.00
CA PHE A 52 -25.11 6.97 -4.16
C PHE A 52 -23.69 6.38 -4.21
N GLU A 53 -23.46 5.23 -3.55
CA GLU A 53 -22.13 4.60 -3.48
C GLU A 53 -21.58 4.24 -4.86
N GLU A 54 -22.43 3.69 -5.73
CA GLU A 54 -22.07 3.25 -7.07
C GLU A 54 -21.69 4.44 -7.95
N GLU A 55 -22.48 5.50 -7.94
CA GLU A 55 -22.25 6.73 -8.71
C GLU A 55 -20.96 7.42 -8.26
N LEU A 56 -20.73 7.51 -6.94
CA LEU A 56 -19.49 8.07 -6.41
C LEU A 56 -18.27 7.23 -6.77
N ASN A 57 -18.40 5.90 -6.83
CA ASN A 57 -17.31 5.03 -7.27
C ASN A 57 -17.04 5.16 -8.78
N LYS A 58 -18.08 5.35 -9.60
CA LYS A 58 -17.93 5.65 -11.03
C LYS A 58 -17.18 6.96 -11.26
N ILE A 59 -17.57 8.02 -10.56
CA ILE A 59 -16.89 9.33 -10.64
C ILE A 59 -15.42 9.20 -10.22
N LYS A 60 -15.15 8.48 -9.12
CA LYS A 60 -13.79 8.23 -8.68
C LYS A 60 -12.97 7.46 -9.73
N ALA A 61 -13.55 6.43 -10.34
CA ALA A 61 -12.86 5.60 -11.33
C ALA A 61 -12.50 6.37 -12.62
N ILE A 62 -13.24 7.44 -12.97
CA ILE A 62 -12.89 8.31 -14.08
C ILE A 62 -11.57 9.07 -13.79
N ASP A 63 -11.29 9.35 -12.53
CA ASP A 63 -10.12 10.09 -12.05
C ASP A 63 -9.01 9.16 -11.47
N ASP A 64 -9.01 7.87 -11.83
CA ASP A 64 -7.96 6.91 -11.41
C ASP A 64 -6.62 7.11 -12.14
N SER A 65 -6.48 8.16 -12.97
CA SER A 65 -5.22 8.52 -13.64
C SER A 65 -4.08 8.89 -12.68
N LEU A 66 -4.37 9.11 -11.39
CA LEU A 66 -3.41 9.48 -10.36
C LEU A 66 -3.06 8.32 -9.41
N GLU A 67 -3.59 7.11 -9.61
CA GLU A 67 -3.15 5.97 -8.82
C GLU A 67 -1.71 5.58 -9.21
N PRO A 68 -0.80 5.38 -8.23
CA PRO A 68 0.57 5.02 -8.53
C PRO A 68 0.61 3.65 -9.23
N GLU A 69 1.45 3.55 -10.25
CA GLU A 69 1.72 2.32 -11.00
C GLU A 69 2.13 1.15 -10.08
N ILE A 70 2.81 1.50 -8.98
CA ILE A 70 3.35 0.57 -7.99
C ILE A 70 2.83 0.93 -6.59
N LEU A 71 2.15 -0.02 -5.94
CA LEU A 71 1.78 0.06 -4.53
C LEU A 71 2.76 -0.82 -3.71
N GLN A 72 3.57 -0.18 -2.86
CA GLN A 72 4.52 -0.88 -1.99
C GLN A 72 4.02 -0.89 -0.54
N GLY A 73 3.74 -2.08 -0.01
CA GLY A 73 3.50 -2.31 1.43
C GLY A 73 4.64 -3.12 2.05
N PRO A 74 4.68 -3.27 3.39
CA PRO A 74 5.71 -4.07 4.05
C PRO A 74 5.65 -5.53 3.56
N GLY A 75 6.65 -5.92 2.78
CA GLY A 75 6.81 -7.28 2.23
C GLY A 75 5.97 -7.60 0.98
N LYS A 76 5.29 -6.62 0.35
CA LYS A 76 4.50 -6.88 -0.87
C LYS A 76 4.54 -5.70 -1.83
N ILE A 77 4.99 -5.94 -3.05
CA ILE A 77 4.92 -5.03 -4.19
C ILE A 77 3.72 -5.46 -5.04
N ILE A 78 2.81 -4.54 -5.35
CA ILE A 78 1.67 -4.76 -6.23
C ILE A 78 1.83 -3.81 -7.43
N GLU A 79 2.16 -4.38 -8.59
CA GLU A 79 2.20 -3.68 -9.87
C GLU A 79 0.85 -3.82 -10.57
N LYS A 80 0.26 -2.70 -11.02
CA LYS A 80 -1.03 -2.70 -11.74
C LYS A 80 -0.81 -2.84 -13.25
N ASN A 81 -0.26 -3.96 -13.70
CA ASN A 81 -0.26 -4.27 -15.14
C ASN A 81 -1.60 -4.93 -15.55
N LYS A 82 -2.46 -4.12 -16.18
CA LYS A 82 -3.64 -4.58 -16.93
C LYS A 82 -3.18 -5.05 -18.31
N GLU A 83 -2.69 -6.27 -18.41
CA GLU A 83 -2.69 -6.99 -19.68
C GLU A 83 -3.48 -8.29 -19.53
N ASN A 84 -4.36 -8.52 -20.50
CA ASN A 84 -5.19 -9.71 -20.62
C ASN A 84 -4.32 -10.97 -20.65
N ILE A 85 -4.15 -11.63 -19.52
CA ILE A 85 -3.62 -12.99 -19.47
C ILE A 85 -4.80 -13.90 -19.13
N PRO A 86 -5.20 -14.85 -20.02
CA PRO A 86 -6.12 -15.91 -19.68
C PRO A 86 -5.62 -16.57 -18.40
N LYS A 87 -6.47 -16.69 -17.38
CA LYS A 87 -6.15 -17.44 -16.17
C LYS A 87 -6.04 -18.93 -16.50
N ASP A 88 -4.93 -19.33 -17.09
CA ASP A 88 -4.55 -20.72 -17.11
C ASP A 88 -4.13 -21.12 -15.70
N CYS A 89 -4.89 -22.07 -15.20
CA CYS A 89 -4.84 -22.56 -13.84
C CYS A 89 -3.68 -23.54 -13.69
N THR A 90 -2.43 -23.08 -13.70
CA THR A 90 -1.26 -23.96 -13.46
C THR A 90 -0.29 -23.39 -12.44
N GLY A 91 -0.81 -22.93 -11.30
CA GLY A 91 -0.01 -22.78 -10.09
C GLY A 91 0.20 -24.17 -9.46
N LYS A 92 1.40 -24.75 -9.60
CA LYS A 92 1.79 -25.97 -8.86
C LYS A 92 1.47 -25.76 -7.38
N LYS A 93 0.48 -26.48 -6.86
CA LYS A 93 0.09 -26.44 -5.45
C LYS A 93 1.29 -26.86 -4.61
N LYS A 94 1.88 -25.94 -3.85
CA LYS A 94 2.86 -26.29 -2.81
C LYS A 94 2.19 -27.29 -1.87
N LYS A 95 2.91 -28.36 -1.53
CA LYS A 95 2.45 -29.42 -0.64
C LYS A 95 1.91 -28.76 0.64
N LYS A 96 0.69 -29.09 1.05
CA LYS A 96 0.11 -28.57 2.29
C LYS A 96 0.91 -29.18 3.45
N MET A 97 1.79 -28.38 4.04
CA MET A 97 2.55 -28.75 5.24
C MET A 97 1.66 -28.64 6.47
N THR A 98 1.95 -29.42 7.49
CA THR A 98 1.22 -29.28 8.77
C THR A 98 1.57 -27.94 9.43
N VAL A 99 0.71 -27.45 10.32
CA VAL A 99 0.92 -26.19 11.03
C VAL A 99 2.25 -26.21 11.79
N SER A 100 2.58 -27.33 12.43
CA SER A 100 3.84 -27.53 13.17
C SER A 100 5.07 -27.41 12.27
N GLU A 101 5.02 -28.04 11.10
CA GLU A 101 6.10 -28.03 10.12
C GLU A 101 6.32 -26.62 9.52
N THR A 102 5.23 -25.88 9.30
CA THR A 102 5.27 -24.49 8.85
C THR A 102 5.92 -23.58 9.90
N LEU A 103 5.61 -23.79 11.19
CA LEU A 103 6.19 -23.02 12.29
C LEU A 103 7.70 -23.27 12.44
N LEU A 104 8.12 -24.53 12.32
CA LEU A 104 9.54 -24.91 12.34
C LEU A 104 10.31 -24.22 11.20
N GLN A 105 9.73 -24.21 9.99
CA GLN A 105 10.33 -23.55 8.83
C GLN A 105 10.50 -22.04 9.05
N ILE A 106 9.48 -21.36 9.59
CA ILE A 106 9.53 -19.93 9.91
C ILE A 106 10.64 -19.64 10.93
N GLN A 107 10.79 -20.48 11.95
CA GLN A 107 11.81 -20.30 12.97
C GLN A 107 13.22 -20.46 12.39
N LYS A 108 13.44 -21.49 11.57
CA LYS A 108 14.69 -21.72 10.86
C LYS A 108 15.08 -20.54 9.95
N GLU A 109 14.13 -20.05 9.16
CA GLU A 109 14.36 -18.89 8.29
C GLU A 109 14.69 -17.61 9.07
N LYS A 110 14.08 -17.42 10.25
CA LYS A 110 14.40 -16.28 11.13
C LYS A 110 15.81 -16.39 11.71
N GLU A 111 16.24 -17.58 12.09
CA GLU A 111 17.57 -17.85 12.63
C GLU A 111 18.64 -17.66 11.55
N GLU A 112 18.43 -18.21 10.35
CA GLU A 112 19.35 -18.03 9.21
C GLU A 112 19.50 -16.56 8.81
N LYS A 113 18.41 -15.79 8.79
CA LYS A 113 18.47 -14.34 8.54
C LYS A 113 19.20 -13.59 9.66
N ARG A 114 19.11 -14.05 10.90
CA ARG A 114 19.85 -13.47 12.03
C ARG A 114 21.35 -13.76 11.90
N GLU A 115 21.69 -14.98 11.53
CA GLU A 115 23.07 -15.41 11.29
C GLU A 115 23.69 -14.66 10.10
N LYS A 116 22.96 -14.47 8.99
CA LYS A 116 23.44 -13.66 7.85
C LYS A 116 23.80 -12.23 8.26
N ARG A 117 22.88 -11.53 8.95
CA ARG A 117 23.15 -10.17 9.45
C ARG A 117 24.33 -10.12 10.42
N HIS A 118 24.50 -11.17 11.23
CA HIS A 118 25.63 -11.29 12.14
C HIS A 118 26.94 -11.46 11.38
N ASN A 119 26.97 -12.32 10.35
CA ASN A 119 28.15 -12.55 9.53
C ASN A 119 28.53 -11.31 8.71
N GLU A 120 27.57 -10.63 8.10
CA GLU A 120 27.78 -9.34 7.41
C GLU A 120 28.41 -8.31 8.35
N ARG A 121 27.91 -8.22 9.60
CA ARG A 121 28.48 -7.32 10.61
C ARG A 121 29.91 -7.71 11.00
N LEU A 122 30.20 -9.00 11.12
CA LEU A 122 31.56 -9.49 11.41
C LEU A 122 32.51 -9.26 10.24
N GLU A 123 32.04 -9.36 9.00
CA GLU A 123 32.82 -9.11 7.80
C GLU A 123 33.25 -7.64 7.75
N VAL A 124 32.32 -6.71 7.95
CA VAL A 124 32.64 -5.28 8.05
C VAL A 124 33.69 -5.02 9.15
N LEU A 125 33.56 -5.67 10.32
CA LEU A 125 34.56 -5.54 11.39
C LEU A 125 35.94 -6.08 11.00
N ARG A 126 36.01 -7.20 10.28
CA ARG A 126 37.28 -7.75 9.76
C ARG A 126 37.91 -6.81 8.75
N ASP A 127 37.12 -6.25 7.85
CA ASP A 127 37.60 -5.28 6.86
C ASP A 127 38.16 -4.03 7.54
N PHE A 128 37.46 -3.50 8.56
CA PHE A 128 37.99 -2.41 9.38
C PHE A 128 39.33 -2.76 10.03
N ILE A 129 39.44 -3.91 10.68
CA ILE A 129 40.70 -4.34 11.31
C ILE A 129 41.81 -4.47 10.28
N LYS A 130 41.52 -5.00 9.08
CA LYS A 130 42.50 -5.15 8.01
C LYS A 130 43.03 -3.80 7.54
N ILE A 131 42.15 -2.82 7.32
CA ILE A 131 42.53 -1.45 6.92
C ILE A 131 43.47 -0.82 7.96
N PHE A 132 43.10 -0.87 9.25
CA PHE A 132 43.93 -0.30 10.31
C PHE A 132 45.23 -1.07 10.60
N SER A 133 45.31 -2.34 10.17
CA SER A 133 46.53 -3.15 10.32
C SER A 133 47.51 -2.95 9.17
N THR A 134 47.03 -2.63 7.96
CA THR A 134 47.91 -2.36 6.80
C THR A 134 48.62 -1.01 6.89
N ASP A 135 48.02 -0.02 7.54
CA ASP A 135 48.61 1.32 7.66
C ASP A 135 49.81 1.38 8.64
N ASN A 136 50.03 0.34 9.45
CA ASN A 136 51.14 0.28 10.39
C ASN A 136 52.41 -0.39 9.83
N THR A 137 52.42 -0.85 8.57
CA THR A 137 53.58 -1.56 7.98
C THR A 137 54.33 -0.80 6.90
N THR A 138 53.87 0.40 6.50
CA THR A 138 54.51 1.19 5.43
C THR A 138 55.52 2.24 5.91
N ASP A 139 55.73 2.43 7.22
CA ASP A 139 56.60 3.50 7.75
C ASP A 139 57.89 3.01 8.43
N ASN A 140 58.33 1.76 8.21
CA ASN A 140 59.60 1.25 8.79
C ASN A 140 60.53 0.57 7.77
N ASN A 141 60.62 1.11 6.54
CA ASN A 141 61.72 0.80 5.60
C ASN A 141 61.92 1.97 4.62
N SER A 142 62.39 3.10 5.13
CA SER A 142 63.09 4.13 4.36
C SER A 142 63.94 4.95 5.33
N GLU A 143 65.25 4.96 5.05
CA GLU A 143 66.40 5.48 5.81
C GLU A 143 66.92 4.67 7.02
#